data_AF-A0A9E5RBF4-F1
#
_entry.id   AF-A0A9E5RBF4-F1
#
_cell.length_a   1.000
_cell.length_b   1.000
_cell.length_c   1.000
_cell.angle_alpha   90.00
_cell.angle_beta   90.00
_cell.angle_gamma   90.00
#
_symmetry.space_group_name_H-M   'P 1'
#
loop_
_entity.id
_entity.type
_entity.pdbx_description
1 polymer ?
#
loop_
_entity_poly.entity_id
_entity_poly.type
_entity_poly.pdbx_seq_one_letter_code
_entity_poly.pdbx_strand_id
1 'polypeptide(L)' 'MRVDNDLVPDRWKGLFTNEEWLMHDIVVKSTYGFAIIAVIAHSLVYAWQPWLGQ' A
#
# COMPACT_ATOMS: atom_id res chain seq x y z
N MET A 1 2.25 -11.01 -30.44
CA MET A 1 1.60 -11.61 -29.26
C MET A 1 0.82 -10.51 -28.56
N ARG A 2 -0.50 -10.62 -28.45
CA ARG A 2 -1.27 -9.74 -27.56
C ARG A 2 -0.91 -10.16 -26.13
N VAL A 3 -0.34 -9.25 -25.34
CA VAL A 3 -0.15 -9.49 -23.91
C VAL A 3 -1.54 -9.36 -23.28
N ASP A 4 -2.14 -10.48 -22.88
CA ASP A 4 -3.43 -10.46 -22.21
C ASP A 4 -3.23 -10.01 -20.76
N ASN A 5 -3.43 -8.70 -20.52
CA ASN A 5 -3.43 -8.07 -19.21
C ASN A 5 -4.81 -8.23 -18.54
N ASP A 6 -5.24 -9.47 -18.30
CA ASP A 6 -6.56 -9.80 -17.74
C ASP A 6 -6.68 -9.54 -16.24
N LEU A 7 -5.57 -9.55 -15.50
CA LEU A 7 -5.53 -9.26 -14.06
C LEU A 7 -5.48 -7.76 -13.75
N VAL A 8 -5.15 -6.94 -14.76
CA VAL A 8 -5.09 -5.49 -14.63
C VAL A 8 -6.50 -4.90 -14.84
N PRO A 9 -7.03 -4.07 -13.92
CA PRO A 9 -8.30 -3.38 -14.14
C PRO A 9 -8.28 -2.52 -15.40
N ASP A 10 -9.42 -2.41 -16.10
CA ASP A 10 -9.50 -1.76 -17.42
C ASP A 10 -8.86 -0.37 -17.49
N ARG A 11 -9.08 0.46 -16.45
CA ARG A 11 -8.50 1.81 -16.35
C ARG A 11 -6.96 1.85 -16.30
N TRP A 12 -6.32 0.73 -15.98
CA TRP A 12 -4.87 0.63 -15.78
C TRP A 12 -4.17 -0.28 -16.79
N LYS A 13 -4.90 -0.95 -17.69
CA LYS A 13 -4.34 -1.89 -18.69
C LYS A 13 -3.30 -1.28 -19.63
N GLY A 14 -3.34 0.05 -19.83
CA GLY A 14 -2.36 0.78 -20.65
C GLY A 14 -1.07 1.16 -19.91
N LEU A 15 -1.01 0.95 -18.59
CA LEU A 15 0.12 1.35 -17.75
C LEU A 15 0.88 0.17 -17.16
N PHE A 16 0.24 -0.99 -17.02
CA PHE A 16 0.82 -2.16 -16.37
C PHE A 16 0.58 -3.43 -17.17
N THR A 17 1.55 -4.33 -17.09
CA THR A 17 1.39 -5.76 -17.34
C THR A 17 0.82 -6.47 -16.11
N ASN A 18 0.37 -7.73 -16.28
CA ASN A 18 -0.09 -8.56 -15.17
C ASN A 18 0.95 -8.70 -14.05
N GLU A 19 2.22 -8.94 -14.39
CA GLU A 19 3.30 -9.13 -13.40
C GLU A 19 3.52 -7.85 -12.58
N GLU A 20 3.61 -6.70 -13.25
CA GLU A 20 3.78 -5.41 -12.59
C GLU A 20 2.57 -5.06 -11.71
N TRP A 21 1.36 -5.38 -12.17
CA TRP A 21 0.14 -5.12 -11.42
C TRP A 21 0.04 -5.97 -10.15
N LEU A 22 0.43 -7.26 -10.22
CA LEU A 22 0.45 -8.13 -9.05
C LEU A 22 1.43 -7.64 -7.98
N MET A 23 2.64 -7.23 -8.39
CA MET A 23 3.61 -6.64 -7.47
C MET A 23 3.11 -5.32 -6.88
N HIS A 24 2.56 -4.44 -7.70
CA HIS A 24 1.97 -3.18 -7.26
C HIS A 24 0.85 -3.42 -6.23
N ASP A 25 -0.07 -4.36 -6.51
CA ASP A 25 -1.20 -4.67 -5.61
C ASP A 25 -0.72 -5.16 -4.24
N ILE A 26 0.28 -6.04 -4.20
CA ILE A 26 0.89 -6.53 -2.95
C ILE A 26 1.53 -5.37 -2.17
N VAL A 27 2.35 -4.54 -2.82
CA VAL A 27 3.06 -3.44 -2.17
C VAL A 27 2.09 -2.38 -1.64
N VAL A 28 1.05 -2.02 -2.41
CA VAL A 28 0.06 -1.03 -1.98
C VAL A 28 -0.73 -1.51 -0.77
N LYS A 29 -1.24 -2.75 -0.81
CA LYS A 29 -2.01 -3.32 0.31
C LYS A 29 -1.17 -3.47 1.57
N SER A 30 0.07 -3.97 1.45
CA SER A 30 0.98 -4.10 2.59
C SER A 30 1.38 -2.73 3.17
N THR A 31 1.65 -1.73 2.33
CA THR A 31 1.98 -0.37 2.77
C THR A 31 0.83 0.27 3.55
N TYR A 32 -0.41 0.15 3.06
CA TYR A 32 -1.57 0.65 3.80
C TYR A 32 -1.78 -0.09 5.12
N GLY A 33 -1.62 -1.42 5.14
CA GLY A 33 -1.69 -2.21 6.37
C GLY A 33 -0.64 -1.77 7.40
N PHE A 34 0.61 -1.61 6.96
CA PHE A 34 1.70 -1.10 7.79
C PHE A 34 1.41 0.30 8.32
N ALA A 35 0.99 1.23 7.46
CA ALA A 35 0.73 2.61 7.84
C ALA A 35 -0.37 2.71 8.91
N ILE A 36 -1.45 1.93 8.81
CA ILE A 36 -2.50 1.89 9.83
C ILE A 36 -1.95 1.43 11.18
N ILE A 37 -1.19 0.34 11.19
CA ILE A 37 -0.57 -0.20 12.41
C ILE A 37 0.39 0.82 13.00
N ALA A 38 1.22 1.45 12.16
CA ALA A 38 2.19 2.45 12.59
C ALA A 38 1.48 3.66 13.23
N VAL A 39 0.44 4.21 12.60
CA VAL A 39 -0.34 5.34 13.17
C VAL A 39 -0.91 4.98 14.53
N ILE A 40 -1.52 3.79 14.68
CA ILE A 40 -2.08 3.33 15.96
C ILE A 40 -0.96 3.22 17.02
N ALA A 41 0.14 2.54 16.68
CA ALA A 41 1.25 2.33 17.60
C ALA A 41 1.84 3.67 18.07
N HIS A 42 2.15 4.58 17.15
CA HIS A 42 2.71 5.88 17.48
C HIS A 42 1.71 6.74 18.28
N SER A 43 0.40 6.67 17.97
CA SER A 43 -0.61 7.40 18.75
C SER A 43 -0.70 6.89 20.19
N LEU A 44 -0.63 5.57 20.39
CA LEU A 44 -0.67 4.95 21.72
C LEU A 44 0.60 5.29 22.53
N VAL A 45 1.78 5.19 21.92
CA VAL A 45 3.03 5.55 22.62
C VAL A 45 3.04 7.05 22.92
N TYR A 46 2.56 7.90 22.02
CA TYR A 46 2.48 9.34 22.25
C TYR A 46 1.57 9.69 23.44
N ALA A 47 0.44 8.98 23.58
CA ALA A 47 -0.45 9.12 24.72
C ALA A 47 0.18 8.63 26.05
N TRP A 48 1.07 7.64 26.00
CA TRP A 48 1.78 7.13 27.18
C TRP A 48 2.96 8.02 27.59
N GLN A 49 3.81 8.40 26.64
CA GLN A 49 4.97 9.26 26.87
C GLN A 49 5.12 10.22 25.69
N PRO A 50 4.56 11.45 25.78
CA PRO A 50 4.64 12.40 24.69
C PRO A 50 6.10 12.79 24.45
N TRP A 51 6.49 12.83 23.18
CA TRP A 51 7.85 13.17 22.75
C TRP A 51 7.90 14.42 21.87
N LEU A 52 6.75 14.94 21.44
CA LEU A 52 6.65 16.24 20.77
C LEU A 52 6.50 17.27 21.88
N GLY A 53 7.59 17.99 22.16
CA GLY A 53 7.78 18.96 23.24
C GLY A 53 6.50 19.48 23.89
N GLN A 54 6.29 19.01 25.13
CA GLN A 54 5.19 19.41 26.01
C GLN A 54 5.24 20.89 26.38
#